data_AF-A0A511CXV7-F1
#
_entry.id   AF-A0A511CXV7-F1
#
_cell.length_a   1.000
_cell.length_b   1.000
_cell.length_c   1.000
_cell.angle_alpha   90.00
_cell.angle_beta   90.00
_cell.angle_gamma   90.00
#
_symmetry.space_group_name_H-M   'P 1'
#
loop_
_entity.id
_entity.type
_entity.pdbx_description
1 polymer ?
#
loop_
_entity_poly.entity_id
_entity_poly.type
_entity_poly.pdbx_seq_one_letter_code
_entity_poly.pdbx_strand_id
1 'polypeptide(L)'
;MVGEEHMIRLWKQTLGWTAPKIRSPEAADRWTWLIITAHTRLRLARPLAVDLRRPWERPLAPERLTPARVRRGFRCLRQKTTQPASAPKPSRPGPGRPPGAKNQHRAARYAVGKSAKPNAIDSCDPQVSG
;
A
#
# COMPACT_ATOMS: atom_id res chain seq x y z
N MET A 1 -5.57 12.73 24.84
CA MET A 1 -6.43 12.68 23.64
C MET A 1 -5.50 12.79 22.44
N VAL A 2 -5.08 11.66 21.85
CA VAL A 2 -4.14 11.67 20.73
C VAL A 2 -4.95 11.90 19.46
N GLY A 3 -4.92 13.14 18.96
CA GLY A 3 -5.72 13.62 17.85
C GLY A 3 -5.43 12.90 16.53
N GLU A 4 -6.41 12.96 15.64
CA GLU A 4 -6.50 12.29 14.33
C GLU A 4 -5.24 12.47 13.47
N GLU A 5 -4.54 13.61 13.63
CA GLU A 5 -3.27 13.92 12.97
C GLU A 5 -2.20 12.84 13.17
N HIS A 6 -2.04 12.33 14.40
CA HIS A 6 -1.03 11.33 14.70
C HIS A 6 -1.36 9.98 14.05
N MET A 7 -2.67 9.67 13.94
CA MET A 7 -3.13 8.47 13.24
C MET A 7 -2.90 8.57 11.74
N ILE A 8 -3.26 9.70 11.12
CA ILE A 8 -3.03 9.93 9.69
C ILE A 8 -1.54 9.84 9.37
N ARG A 9 -0.69 10.42 10.23
CA ARG A 9 0.77 10.36 10.06
C ARG A 9 1.30 8.94 10.18
N LEU A 10 0.81 8.15 11.14
CA LEU A 10 1.11 6.71 11.21
C LEU A 10 0.70 5.99 9.92
N TRP A 11 -0.50 6.21 9.42
CA TRP A 11 -0.99 5.50 8.24
C TRP A 11 -0.15 5.80 7.00
N LYS A 12 0.15 7.08 6.75
CA LYS A 12 0.95 7.52 5.61
C LYS A 12 2.41 7.10 5.72
N GLN A 13 3.08 7.45 6.82
CA GLN A 13 4.54 7.28 6.95
C GLN A 13 4.94 5.88 7.40
N THR A 14 4.11 5.25 8.23
CA THR A 14 4.50 4.05 8.97
C THR A 14 3.90 2.79 8.36
N LEU A 15 2.62 2.84 7.95
CA LEU A 15 1.94 1.72 7.28
C LEU A 15 2.06 1.79 5.75
N GLY A 16 2.55 2.91 5.21
CA GLY A 16 2.81 3.05 3.78
C GLY A 16 1.55 3.28 2.95
N TRP A 17 0.53 3.94 3.50
CA TRP A 17 -0.71 4.18 2.77
C TRP A 17 -0.48 4.83 1.38
N THR A 18 0.52 5.71 1.26
CA THR A 18 0.88 6.39 -0.01
C THR A 18 2.02 5.69 -0.79
N ALA A 19 2.51 4.54 -0.34
CA ALA A 19 3.60 3.83 -1.00
C ALA A 19 3.22 3.18 -2.35
N PRO A 20 2.02 2.58 -2.53
CA PRO A 20 1.76 1.83 -3.74
C PRO A 20 1.35 2.75 -4.90
N LYS A 21 2.00 2.56 -6.05
CA LYS A 21 1.66 3.24 -7.32
C LYS A 21 0.58 2.46 -8.05
N ILE A 22 -0.65 2.55 -7.55
CA ILE A 22 -1.81 1.80 -8.06
C ILE A 22 -2.49 2.59 -9.19
N ARG A 23 -2.84 1.91 -10.29
CA ARG A 23 -3.49 2.54 -11.45
C ARG A 23 -5.01 2.43 -11.47
N SER A 24 -5.59 1.50 -10.72
CA SER A 24 -7.05 1.28 -10.66
C SER A 24 -7.63 1.69 -9.30
N PRO A 25 -8.83 2.30 -9.28
CA PRO A 25 -9.46 2.76 -8.05
C PRO A 25 -9.79 1.60 -7.10
N GLU A 26 -10.27 0.46 -7.62
CA GLU A 26 -10.66 -0.68 -6.76
C GLU A 26 -9.45 -1.28 -6.03
N ALA A 27 -8.26 -1.21 -6.63
CA ALA A 27 -7.05 -1.66 -5.98
C ALA A 27 -6.57 -0.67 -4.89
N ALA A 28 -6.86 0.62 -5.03
CA ALA A 28 -6.63 1.62 -3.98
C ALA A 28 -7.58 1.40 -2.78
N ASP A 29 -8.82 1.01 -3.02
CA ASP A 29 -9.78 0.66 -1.96
C ASP A 29 -9.33 -0.58 -1.19
N ARG A 30 -8.94 -1.64 -1.91
CA ARG A 30 -8.36 -2.85 -1.29
C ARG A 30 -7.13 -2.53 -0.46
N TRP A 31 -6.28 -1.61 -0.93
CA TRP A 31 -5.12 -1.15 -0.18
C TRP A 31 -5.53 -0.44 1.13
N THR A 32 -6.54 0.42 1.07
CA THR A 32 -7.09 1.08 2.26
C THR A 32 -7.62 0.05 3.27
N TRP A 33 -8.33 -0.98 2.81
CA TRP A 33 -8.77 -2.09 3.68
C TRP A 33 -7.62 -2.86 4.32
N LEU A 34 -6.50 -3.06 3.62
CA LEU A 34 -5.30 -3.67 4.20
C LEU A 34 -4.71 -2.80 5.31
N ILE A 35 -4.64 -1.48 5.10
CA ILE A 35 -4.14 -0.52 6.10
C ILE A 35 -5.04 -0.51 7.35
N ILE A 36 -6.37 -0.47 7.16
CA ILE A 36 -7.36 -0.55 8.26
C ILE A 36 -7.17 -1.85 9.04
N THR A 37 -7.09 -2.98 8.35
CA THR A 37 -6.93 -4.30 8.99
C THR A 37 -5.62 -4.39 9.77
N ALA A 38 -4.51 -3.87 9.22
CA ALA A 38 -3.23 -3.81 9.91
C ALA A 38 -3.31 -2.94 11.17
N HIS A 39 -3.96 -1.77 11.09
CA HIS A 39 -4.18 -0.90 12.24
C HIS A 39 -5.03 -1.58 13.33
N THR A 40 -6.11 -2.28 12.95
CA THR A 40 -6.95 -3.05 13.88
C THR A 40 -6.15 -4.15 14.57
N ARG A 41 -5.32 -4.90 13.83
CA ARG A 41 -4.43 -5.92 14.42
C ARG A 41 -3.47 -5.32 15.45
N LEU A 42 -2.92 -4.13 15.18
CA LEU A 42 -2.08 -3.43 16.14
C LEU A 42 -2.85 -2.97 17.38
N ARG A 43 -4.12 -2.55 17.25
CA ARG A 43 -4.94 -2.23 18.42
C ARG A 43 -5.23 -3.46 19.29
N LEU A 44 -5.56 -4.59 18.66
CA LEU A 44 -5.83 -5.84 19.38
C LEU A 44 -4.59 -6.44 20.05
N ALA A 45 -3.40 -6.27 19.45
CA ALA A 45 -2.14 -6.78 20.00
C ALA A 45 -1.55 -5.91 21.13
N ARG A 46 -2.16 -4.76 21.43
CA ARG A 46 -1.71 -3.80 22.43
C ARG A 46 -1.43 -4.39 23.83
N PRO A 47 -2.31 -5.21 24.44
CA PRO A 47 -2.02 -5.81 25.74
C PRO A 47 -0.81 -6.75 25.71
N LEU A 48 -0.63 -7.51 24.62
CA LEU A 48 0.47 -8.46 24.47
C LEU A 48 1.83 -7.78 24.25
N ALA A 49 1.84 -6.52 23.82
CA ALA A 49 3.07 -5.79 23.55
C ALA A 49 3.69 -5.15 24.80
N VAL A 50 2.99 -5.14 25.95
CA VAL A 50 3.52 -4.62 27.22
C VAL A 50 4.78 -5.37 27.64
N ASP A 51 4.78 -6.69 27.45
CA ASP A 51 5.87 -7.59 27.83
C ASP A 51 7.10 -7.49 26.89
N LEU A 52 6.93 -6.84 25.73
CA LEU A 52 7.98 -6.70 24.71
C LEU A 52 8.71 -5.36 24.78
N ARG A 53 8.64 -4.71 25.94
CA ARG A 53 9.32 -3.46 26.27
C ARG A 53 10.84 -3.70 26.36
N ARG A 54 11.64 -2.73 25.89
CA ARG A 54 13.10 -2.78 26.11
C ARG A 54 13.42 -2.44 27.58
N PRO A 55 14.48 -2.99 28.18
CA PRO A 55 14.77 -2.80 29.61
C PRO A 55 14.81 -1.33 30.08
N TRP A 56 15.29 -0.42 29.22
CA TRP A 56 15.43 1.01 29.51
C TRP A 56 14.20 1.86 29.15
N GLU A 57 13.16 1.27 28.56
CA GLU A 57 11.97 2.01 28.18
C GLU A 57 11.04 2.22 29.37
N ARG A 58 10.44 3.40 29.52
CA ARG A 58 9.43 3.64 30.58
C ARG A 58 8.22 2.70 30.42
N PRO A 59 7.75 2.06 31.51
CA PRO A 59 6.52 1.26 31.49
C PRO A 59 5.34 2.19 31.21
N LEU A 60 4.49 1.79 30.25
CA LEU A 60 3.24 2.47 29.95
C LEU A 60 2.12 1.45 30.09
N ALA A 61 0.99 1.88 30.67
CA ALA A 61 -0.23 1.10 30.66
C ALA A 61 -0.61 0.72 29.22
N PRO A 62 -1.19 -0.48 28.99
CA PRO A 62 -1.60 -0.94 27.66
C PRO A 62 -2.39 0.14 26.90
N GLU A 63 -3.32 0.81 27.56
CA GLU A 63 -4.18 1.86 26.99
C GLU A 63 -3.43 3.07 26.42
N ARG A 64 -2.22 3.31 26.92
CA ARG A 64 -1.37 4.44 26.52
C ARG A 64 -0.30 4.03 25.49
N LEU A 65 -0.18 2.75 25.15
CA LEU A 65 0.81 2.28 24.18
C LEU A 65 0.50 2.80 22.78
N THR A 66 1.43 3.54 22.19
CA THR A 66 1.27 4.02 20.82
C THR A 66 1.29 2.85 19.83
N PRO A 67 0.51 2.90 18.74
CA PRO A 67 0.51 1.85 17.71
C PRO A 67 1.90 1.59 17.14
N ALA A 68 2.76 2.61 17.07
CA ALA A 68 4.16 2.48 16.65
C ALA A 68 4.99 1.59 17.58
N ARG A 69 4.80 1.70 18.91
CA ARG A 69 5.47 0.83 19.89
C ARG A 69 4.97 -0.60 19.79
N VAL A 70 3.66 -0.80 19.66
CA VAL A 70 3.06 -2.15 19.46
C VAL A 70 3.61 -2.79 18.19
N ARG A 71 3.69 -2.05 17.08
CA ARG A 71 4.26 -2.53 15.82
C ARG A 71 5.70 -3.04 15.98
N ARG A 72 6.52 -2.40 16.82
CA ARG A 72 7.90 -2.84 17.07
C ARG A 72 7.94 -4.23 17.71
N GLY A 73 7.06 -4.50 18.67
CA GLY A 73 6.93 -5.82 19.31
C GLY A 73 6.18 -6.84 18.45
N PHE A 74 5.36 -6.39 17.50
CA PHE A 74 4.47 -7.25 16.73
C PHE A 74 5.18 -8.37 15.95
N ARG A 75 6.44 -8.16 15.52
CA ARG A 75 7.24 -9.21 14.88
C ARG A 75 7.49 -10.40 15.82
N CYS A 76 7.78 -10.14 17.10
CA CYS A 76 7.97 -11.17 18.11
C CYS A 76 6.63 -11.85 18.45
N LEU A 77 5.54 -11.06 18.56
CA LEU A 77 4.19 -11.63 18.75
C LEU A 77 3.82 -12.59 17.61
N ARG A 78 4.03 -12.20 16.36
CA ARG A 78 3.73 -13.02 15.18
C ARG A 78 4.48 -14.36 15.16
N GLN A 79 5.66 -14.44 15.77
CA GLN A 79 6.41 -15.70 15.88
C GLN A 79 5.83 -16.63 16.95
N LYS A 80 5.23 -16.07 18.01
CA LYS A 80 4.61 -16.82 19.10
C LYS A 80 3.17 -17.22 18.82
N THR A 81 2.49 -16.51 17.91
CA THR A 81 1.13 -16.86 17.49
C THR A 81 1.14 -18.04 16.51
N THR A 82 0.24 -19.01 16.72
CA THR A 82 0.00 -20.11 15.79
C THR A 82 -0.27 -19.58 14.39
N GLN A 83 0.46 -20.09 13.39
CA GLN A 83 0.19 -19.74 11.99
C GLN A 83 -0.93 -20.64 11.46
N PRO A 84 -2.11 -20.09 11.10
CA PRO A 84 -3.17 -20.88 10.48
C PRO A 84 -2.87 -21.23 9.01
N ALA A 85 -1.83 -20.62 8.42
CA ALA A 85 -1.44 -20.88 7.05
C ALA A 85 -0.73 -22.24 6.96
N SER A 86 -1.17 -23.08 6.03
CA SER A 86 -0.43 -24.30 5.65
C SER A 86 0.95 -23.96 5.10
N ALA A 87 1.85 -24.94 5.15
CA ALA A 87 3.17 -24.83 4.52
C ALA A 87 3.05 -24.38 3.05
N PRO A 88 3.96 -23.53 2.56
CA PRO A 88 3.95 -23.13 1.16
C PRO A 88 4.07 -24.36 0.26
N LYS A 89 3.29 -24.38 -0.83
CA LYS A 89 3.43 -25.45 -1.83
C LYS A 89 4.83 -25.39 -2.44
N PRO A 90 5.57 -26.51 -2.51
CA PRO A 90 6.85 -26.53 -3.21
C PRO A 90 6.63 -26.12 -4.67
N SER A 91 7.38 -25.12 -5.13
CA SER A 91 7.31 -24.59 -6.49
C SER A 91 8.71 -24.60 -7.09
N ARG A 92 8.81 -24.97 -8.37
CA ARG A 92 10.03 -24.81 -9.17
C ARG A 92 9.85 -23.58 -10.06
N PRO A 93 10.92 -22.81 -10.35
CA PRO A 93 10.86 -21.81 -11.40
C PRO A 93 10.25 -22.46 -12.65
N GLY A 94 9.22 -21.84 -13.22
CA GLY A 94 8.70 -22.26 -14.51
C GLY A 94 9.82 -22.22 -15.56
N PRO A 95 9.64 -22.85 -16.75
CA PRO A 95 10.68 -23.01 -17.78
C PRO A 95 11.22 -21.71 -18.41
N GLY A 96 11.02 -20.55 -17.78
CA GLY A 96 11.41 -19.26 -18.29
C GLY A 96 10.58 -18.86 -19.51
N ARG A 97 10.90 -17.69 -20.07
CA ARG A 97 10.38 -17.28 -21.36
C ARG A 97 11.16 -18.03 -22.45
N PRO A 98 10.50 -18.64 -23.45
CA PRO A 98 11.21 -19.19 -24.59
C PRO A 98 11.99 -18.10 -25.33
N PRO A 99 13.24 -18.37 -25.76
CA PRO A 99 14.04 -17.43 -26.53
C PRO A 99 13.28 -16.92 -27.78
N GLY A 100 13.36 -15.63 -28.07
CA GLY A 100 12.74 -15.03 -29.27
C GLY A 100 11.27 -14.60 -29.13
N ALA A 101 10.59 -14.94 -28.02
CA ALA A 101 9.21 -14.49 -27.80
C ALA A 101 9.15 -12.97 -27.53
N LYS A 102 8.47 -12.22 -28.42
CA LYS A 102 8.20 -10.78 -28.27
C LYS A 102 6.94 -10.54 -27.42
N ASN A 103 6.87 -9.42 -26.71
CA ASN A 103 5.64 -8.99 -26.01
C ASN A 103 4.56 -8.65 -27.05
N GLN A 104 3.44 -9.37 -27.05
CA GLN A 104 2.32 -9.11 -27.96
C GLN A 104 1.50 -7.88 -27.53
N HIS A 105 1.39 -7.64 -26.22
CA HIS A 105 0.67 -6.50 -25.67
C HIS A 105 1.65 -5.49 -25.10
N ARG A 106 1.76 -4.34 -25.77
CA ARG A 106 2.47 -3.18 -25.23
C ARG A 106 1.54 -2.43 -24.30
N ALA A 107 1.99 -2.09 -23.10
CA ALA A 107 1.22 -1.23 -22.21
C ALA A 107 0.95 0.11 -22.92
N ALA A 108 -0.30 0.59 -22.85
CA ALA A 108 -0.68 1.89 -23.38
C ALA A 108 0.24 2.98 -22.81
N ARG A 109 0.88 3.74 -23.69
CA ARG A 109 1.73 4.88 -23.33
C ARG A 109 0.95 6.14 -23.67
N TYR A 110 0.70 6.98 -22.67
CA TYR A 110 0.14 8.30 -22.88
C TYR A 110 1.27 9.28 -23.21
N ALA A 111 1.04 10.19 -24.15
CA ALA A 111 2.01 11.23 -24.47
C ALA A 111 2.26 12.08 -23.22
N VAL A 112 3.52 12.20 -22.82
CA VAL A 112 3.91 13.08 -21.71
C VAL A 112 4.16 14.46 -22.30
N GLY A 113 3.17 15.33 -22.16
CA GLY A 113 3.22 16.74 -22.56
C GLY A 113 2.01 17.46 -21.97
N LYS A 114 2.11 18.77 -21.70
CA LYS A 114 0.93 19.58 -21.37
C LYS A 114 -0.03 19.51 -22.56
N SER A 115 -1.26 19.08 -22.32
CA SER A 115 -2.33 19.22 -23.30
C SER A 115 -2.45 20.71 -23.64
N ALA A 116 -2.01 21.10 -24.83
CA ALA A 116 -2.37 22.39 -25.38
C ALA A 116 -3.89 22.38 -25.50
N LYS A 117 -4.56 23.35 -24.87
CA LYS A 117 -5.98 23.59 -25.11
C LYS A 117 -6.13 23.80 -26.63
N PRO A 118 -7.09 23.16 -27.31
CA PRO A 118 -7.39 23.53 -28.67
C PRO A 118 -7.83 25.00 -28.63
N ASN A 119 -7.05 25.89 -29.25
CA ASN A 119 -7.54 27.22 -29.54
C ASN A 119 -8.68 27.05 -30.55
N ALA A 120 -9.88 27.40 -30.13
CA ALA A 120 -11.03 27.53 -31.02
C ALA A 120 -10.81 28.77 -31.89
N ILE A 121 -10.23 28.59 -33.08
CA ILE A 121 -10.08 29.54 -34.18
C ILE A 121 -9.82 28.63 -35.41
N ASP A 122 -10.56 28.57 -36.50
CA ASP A 122 -11.68 29.34 -37.02
C ASP A 122 -12.45 28.44 -37.98
N SER A 123 -13.76 28.66 -38.07
CA SER A 123 -14.56 28.30 -39.23
C SER A 123 -14.02 29.03 -40.45
N CYS A 124 -13.63 28.31 -41.50
CA CYS A 124 -13.90 28.72 -42.88
C CYS A 124 -13.61 27.56 -43.83
N ASP A 125 -14.68 26.92 -44.30
CA ASP A 125 -14.66 26.22 -45.60
C ASP A 125 -14.24 27.22 -46.69
N PRO A 126 -13.65 26.74 -47.78
CA PRO A 126 -14.51 26.66 -48.95
C PRO A 126 -14.38 25.34 -49.70
N GLN A 127 -15.55 24.75 -49.95
CA GLN A 127 -15.80 24.00 -51.16
C GLN A 127 -15.67 24.91 -52.39
N VAL A 128 -14.87 24.53 -53.39
CA VAL A 128 -15.28 24.68 -54.79
C VAL A 128 -14.57 23.65 -55.68
N SER A 129 -15.37 22.96 -56.48
CA SER A 129 -14.96 22.03 -57.54
C SER A 129 -14.61 22.80 -58.82
N GLY A 130 -13.68 22.26 -59.60
CA GLY A 130 -13.33 22.73 -60.95
C GLY A 130 -12.11 22.00 -61.47
#